data_AF-A0A3D5FVN3-F1
#
_entry.id   AF-A0A3D5FVN3-F1
#
_cell.length_a   1.000
_cell.length_b   1.000
_cell.length_c   1.000
_cell.angle_alpha   90.00
_cell.angle_beta   90.00
_cell.angle_gamma   90.00
#
_symmetry.space_group_name_H-M   'P 1'
#
loop_
_entity.id
_entity.type
_entity.pdbx_description
1 polymer ?
#
loop_
_entity_poly.entity_id
_entity_poly.type
_entity_poly.pdbx_seq_one_letter_code
_entity_poly.pdbx_strand_id
1 'polypeptide(L)'
;MTLIGDSIRMGYQQHVVTALQGRAEVWGPATNGGDSSKVRTHLTEWMQEGAADIIHLNCGLHDLRKSFDTGKAQIDTESYRANLCYIFDAVAATGVSLIWAATTPVNEAWHHERKGFDRLEA
;
A
#
# COMPACT_ATOMS: atom_id res chain seq x y z
N MET A 1 -2.92 -15.54 -3.74
CA MET A 1 -2.16 -14.27 -3.69
C MET A 1 -2.91 -13.28 -2.84
N THR A 2 -2.20 -12.58 -1.97
CA THR A 2 -2.79 -11.55 -1.11
C THR A 2 -2.31 -10.17 -1.52
N LEU A 3 -3.26 -9.28 -1.82
CA LEU A 3 -3.02 -7.90 -2.22
C LEU A 3 -3.23 -6.97 -1.03
N ILE A 4 -2.13 -6.43 -0.48
CA ILE A 4 -2.16 -5.44 0.59
C ILE A 4 -1.82 -4.08 0.00
N GLY A 5 -2.70 -3.10 0.23
CA GLY A 5 -2.40 -1.73 -0.16
C GLY A 5 -3.57 -0.78 -0.02
N ASP A 6 -3.33 0.45 -0.46
CA ASP A 6 -4.27 1.56 -0.34
C ASP A 6 -5.39 1.53 -1.41
N SER A 7 -6.06 2.66 -1.62
CA SER A 7 -7.12 2.80 -2.63
C SER A 7 -6.71 2.38 -4.04
N ILE A 8 -5.44 2.49 -4.42
CA ILE A 8 -4.96 2.06 -5.74
C ILE A 8 -5.13 0.54 -5.89
N ARG A 9 -4.77 -0.22 -4.85
CA ARG A 9 -5.00 -1.67 -4.79
C ARG A 9 -6.47 -2.01 -4.92
N MET A 10 -7.34 -1.29 -4.21
CA MET A 10 -8.78 -1.52 -4.32
C MET A 10 -9.27 -1.32 -5.77
N GLY A 11 -8.71 -0.36 -6.50
CA GLY A 11 -9.03 -0.08 -7.90
C GLY A 11 -8.61 -1.21 -8.85
N TYR A 12 -7.39 -1.75 -8.71
CA TYR A 12 -6.90 -2.78 -9.62
C TYR A 12 -7.25 -4.22 -9.22
N GLN A 13 -7.69 -4.48 -7.99
CA GLN A 13 -7.89 -5.83 -7.46
C GLN A 13 -8.77 -6.71 -8.36
N GLN A 14 -9.90 -6.19 -8.86
CA GLN A 14 -10.78 -6.97 -9.73
C GLN A 14 -10.13 -7.34 -11.06
N HIS A 15 -9.28 -6.46 -11.61
CA HIS A 15 -8.51 -6.77 -12.82
C HIS A 15 -7.52 -7.92 -12.57
N VAL A 16 -6.88 -7.97 -11.40
CA VAL A 16 -5.98 -9.06 -11.01
C VAL A 16 -6.75 -10.37 -10.83
N VAL A 17 -7.92 -10.33 -10.18
CA VAL A 17 -8.83 -11.49 -10.05
C VAL A 17 -9.17 -12.06 -11.43
N THR A 18 -9.59 -11.22 -12.37
CA THR A 18 -9.93 -11.65 -13.74
C THR A 18 -8.70 -12.19 -14.49
N ALA A 19 -7.56 -11.51 -14.40
CA ALA A 19 -6.33 -11.94 -15.08
C ALA A 19 -5.77 -13.28 -14.56
N LEU A 20 -6.04 -13.61 -13.30
CA LEU A 20 -5.59 -14.86 -12.65
C LEU A 20 -6.70 -15.91 -12.53
N GLN A 21 -7.84 -15.71 -13.19
CA GLN A 21 -8.95 -16.65 -13.15
C GLN A 21 -8.50 -18.06 -13.58
N GLY A 22 -8.80 -19.06 -12.75
CA GLY A 22 -8.37 -20.46 -12.97
C GLY A 22 -6.89 -20.73 -12.73
N ARG A 23 -6.09 -19.73 -12.31
CA ARG A 23 -4.65 -19.87 -12.04
C ARG A 23 -4.27 -19.61 -10.58
N ALA A 24 -4.92 -18.65 -9.93
CA ALA A 24 -4.68 -18.33 -8.53
C ALA A 24 -5.90 -17.67 -7.90
N GLU A 25 -6.11 -17.93 -6.61
CA GLU A 25 -7.06 -17.18 -5.79
C GLU A 25 -6.44 -15.85 -5.38
N VAL A 26 -7.26 -14.80 -5.34
CA VAL A 26 -6.82 -13.44 -4.99
C VAL A 26 -7.67 -12.97 -3.82
N TRP A 27 -6.99 -12.61 -2.73
CA TRP A 27 -7.60 -12.00 -1.56
C TRP A 27 -6.98 -10.62 -1.31
N GLY A 28 -7.70 -9.75 -0.64
CA GLY A 28 -7.15 -8.50 -0.11
C GLY A 28 -8.07 -7.91 0.95
N PRO A 29 -7.54 -7.12 1.91
CA PRO A 29 -8.36 -6.52 2.97
C PRO A 29 -9.49 -5.67 2.39
N ALA A 30 -10.70 -5.76 2.97
CA ALA A 30 -11.83 -4.92 2.56
C ALA A 30 -11.60 -3.43 2.90
N THR A 31 -10.81 -3.16 3.95
CA THR A 31 -10.45 -1.80 4.34
C THR A 31 -9.30 -1.26 3.48
N ASN A 32 -9.29 0.06 3.29
CA ASN A 32 -8.18 0.75 2.63
C ASN A 32 -6.92 0.69 3.51
N GLY A 33 -5.80 0.24 2.93
CA GLY A 33 -4.50 0.15 3.59
C GLY A 33 -3.93 1.47 4.10
N GLY A 34 -4.30 2.60 3.49
CA GLY A 34 -3.89 3.93 3.93
C GLY A 34 -2.39 4.17 3.79
N ASP A 35 -1.81 4.82 4.80
CA ASP A 35 -0.36 5.05 4.90
C ASP A 35 0.39 3.80 5.38
N SER A 36 1.72 3.84 5.31
CA SER A 36 2.58 2.74 5.74
C SER A 36 2.41 2.36 7.22
N SER A 37 2.04 3.31 8.09
CA SER A 37 1.80 3.05 9.53
C SER A 37 0.56 2.20 9.75
N LYS A 38 -0.51 2.46 9.00
CA LYS A 38 -1.71 1.62 9.05
C LYS A 38 -1.44 0.22 8.50
N VAL A 39 -0.72 0.12 7.38
CA VAL A 39 -0.31 -1.20 6.85
C VAL A 39 0.51 -1.97 7.87
N ARG A 40 1.51 -1.33 8.48
CA ARG A 40 2.33 -1.93 9.54
C ARG A 40 1.49 -2.45 10.71
N THR A 41 0.51 -1.68 11.15
CA THR A 41 -0.35 -2.03 12.29
C THR A 41 -1.18 -3.29 12.04
N HIS A 42 -1.72 -3.45 10.82
CA HIS A 42 -2.63 -4.55 10.48
C HIS A 42 -1.97 -5.72 9.73
N LEU A 43 -0.67 -5.63 9.43
CA LEU A 43 0.02 -6.58 8.56
C LEU A 43 -0.18 -8.03 9.03
N THR A 44 0.03 -8.31 10.31
CA THR A 44 -0.08 -9.67 10.88
C THR A 44 -1.48 -10.24 10.71
N GLU A 45 -2.52 -9.45 11.01
CA GLU A 45 -3.92 -9.83 10.85
C GLU A 45 -4.22 -10.15 9.37
N TRP A 46 -3.83 -9.26 8.45
CA TRP A 46 -4.10 -9.45 7.03
C TRP A 46 -3.33 -10.63 6.41
N MET A 47 -2.13 -10.93 6.88
CA MET A 47 -1.40 -12.13 6.45
C MET A 47 -2.05 -13.42 6.96
N GLN A 48 -2.73 -13.38 8.11
CA GLN A 48 -3.45 -14.53 8.66
C GLN A 48 -4.79 -14.75 7.94
N GLU A 49 -5.59 -13.69 7.77
CA GLU A 49 -6.87 -13.76 7.06
C GLU A 49 -6.69 -14.09 5.58
N GLY A 50 -5.65 -13.51 4.97
CA GLY A 50 -5.25 -13.72 3.58
C GLY A 50 -4.01 -14.58 3.46
N ALA A 51 -3.95 -15.73 4.12
CA ALA A 51 -2.82 -16.65 3.96
C ALA A 51 -2.65 -17.04 2.47
N ALA A 52 -1.47 -16.81 1.91
CA ALA A 52 -1.18 -17.07 0.50
C ALA A 52 0.31 -17.30 0.25
N ASP A 53 0.66 -17.95 -0.87
CA ASP A 53 2.05 -18.22 -1.28
C ASP A 53 2.80 -16.95 -1.75
N ILE A 54 2.04 -15.91 -2.13
CA ILE A 54 2.57 -14.63 -2.62
C ILE A 54 1.77 -13.49 -1.99
N ILE A 55 2.49 -12.51 -1.45
CA ILE A 55 1.95 -11.23 -1.01
C ILE A 55 2.41 -10.16 -2.00
N HIS A 56 1.47 -9.36 -2.50
CA HIS A 56 1.76 -8.12 -3.20
C HIS A 56 1.48 -6.93 -2.29
N LEU A 57 2.47 -6.08 -2.10
CA LEU A 57 2.39 -4.90 -1.24
C LEU A 57 2.51 -3.61 -2.05
N ASN A 58 1.58 -2.67 -1.82
CA ASN A 58 1.66 -1.29 -2.32
C ASN A 58 1.22 -0.28 -1.24
N CYS A 59 2.13 0.58 -0.80
CA CYS A 59 1.85 1.69 0.12
C CYS A 59 2.87 2.83 -0.08
N GLY A 60 2.57 4.02 0.43
CA GLY A 60 3.42 5.22 0.28
C GLY A 60 2.69 6.44 -0.26
N LEU A 61 1.60 6.25 -1.02
CA LEU A 61 0.90 7.38 -1.63
C LEU A 61 0.14 8.24 -0.60
N HIS A 62 -0.35 7.60 0.46
CA HIS A 62 -0.96 8.28 1.59
C HIS A 62 0.07 8.93 2.52
N ASP A 63 1.28 8.38 2.58
CA ASP A 63 2.42 8.92 3.33
C ASP A 63 2.83 10.30 2.78
N LEU A 64 2.82 10.46 1.45
CA LEU A 64 3.12 11.73 0.75
C LEU A 64 2.08 12.84 0.96
N ARG A 65 0.93 12.54 1.58
CA ARG A 65 -0.14 13.53 1.77
C ARG A 65 0.36 14.72 2.58
N LYS A 66 0.32 15.91 1.98
CA LYS A 66 0.69 17.20 2.60
C LYS A 66 -0.53 18.10 2.70
N SER A 67 -0.96 18.42 3.91
CA SER A 67 -2.00 19.46 4.09
C SER A 67 -1.45 20.80 3.64
N PHE A 68 -2.26 21.64 2.99
CA PHE A 68 -1.84 22.98 2.57
C PHE A 68 -1.42 23.86 3.75
N ASP A 69 -1.97 23.62 4.93
CA ASP A 69 -1.66 24.41 6.13
C ASP A 69 -0.25 24.13 6.69
N THR A 70 0.24 22.89 6.53
CA THR A 70 1.52 22.46 7.14
C THR A 70 2.62 22.24 6.13
N GLY A 71 2.28 21.84 4.89
CA GLY A 71 3.22 21.38 3.88
C GLY A 71 4.00 20.11 4.25
N LYS A 72 3.72 19.52 5.41
CA LYS A 72 4.42 18.34 5.93
C LYS A 72 3.76 17.06 5.44
N ALA A 73 4.57 16.10 5.02
CA ALA A 73 4.11 14.77 4.67
C ALA A 73 3.42 14.11 5.87
N GLN A 74 2.41 13.29 5.61
CA GLN A 74 1.65 12.58 6.64
C GLN A 74 2.55 11.61 7.40
N ILE A 75 3.48 10.96 6.68
CA ILE A 75 4.58 10.17 7.25
C ILE A 75 5.86 10.70 6.62
N ASP A 76 6.84 11.10 7.44
CA ASP A 76 8.14 11.55 6.94
C ASP A 76 8.95 10.38 6.36
N THR A 77 9.96 10.70 5.55
CA THR A 77 10.76 9.70 4.82
C THR A 77 11.44 8.68 5.74
N GLU A 78 11.88 9.09 6.93
CA GLU A 78 12.57 8.20 7.87
C GLU A 78 11.57 7.23 8.51
N SER A 79 10.40 7.74 8.94
CA SER A 79 9.30 6.92 9.43
C SER A 79 8.78 5.95 8.36
N TYR A 80 8.66 6.40 7.10
CA TYR A 80 8.27 5.55 5.97
C TYR A 80 9.27 4.42 5.74
N ARG A 81 10.58 4.74 5.75
CA ARG A 81 11.65 3.74 5.66
C ARG A 81 11.55 2.72 6.79
N ALA A 82 11.41 3.17 8.03
CA ALA A 82 11.30 2.29 9.19
C ALA A 82 10.07 1.36 9.11
N ASN A 83 8.96 1.87 8.60
CA ASN A 83 7.76 1.08 8.36
C ASN A 83 7.96 0.02 7.27
N LEU A 84 8.59 0.39 6.14
CA LEU A 84 8.91 -0.58 5.08
C LEU A 84 9.85 -1.69 5.57
N CYS A 85 10.92 -1.35 6.30
CA CYS A 85 11.82 -2.35 6.87
C CYS A 85 11.06 -3.33 7.75
N TYR A 86 10.21 -2.84 8.66
CA TYR A 86 9.39 -3.71 9.50
C TYR A 86 8.47 -4.61 8.69
N ILE A 87 7.79 -4.06 7.67
CA ILE A 87 6.87 -4.83 6.82
C ILE A 87 7.62 -5.91 6.06
N PHE A 88 8.77 -5.58 5.47
CA PHE A 88 9.59 -6.53 4.72
C PHE A 88 10.14 -7.64 5.61
N ASP A 89 10.66 -7.30 6.78
CA ASP A 89 11.18 -8.28 7.75
C ASP A 89 10.06 -9.21 8.24
N ALA A 90 8.88 -8.66 8.53
CA ALA A 90 7.73 -9.45 8.97
C ALA A 90 7.24 -10.42 7.89
N VAL A 91 7.17 -10.00 6.63
CA VAL A 91 6.80 -10.89 5.52
C VAL A 91 7.90 -11.94 5.30
N ALA A 92 9.17 -11.54 5.29
CA ALA A 92 10.30 -12.44 5.10
C ALA A 92 10.36 -13.54 6.18
N ALA A 93 10.02 -13.21 7.43
CA ALA A 93 9.96 -14.17 8.54
C ALA A 93 8.91 -15.28 8.34
N THR A 94 7.90 -15.07 7.48
CA THR A 94 6.92 -16.10 7.13
C THR A 94 7.40 -17.07 6.06
N GLY A 95 8.45 -16.74 5.31
CA GLY A 95 8.92 -17.48 4.14
C GLY A 95 8.07 -17.27 2.87
N VAL A 96 7.00 -16.46 2.94
CA VAL A 96 6.14 -16.12 1.80
C VAL A 96 6.87 -15.17 0.83
N SER A 97 6.64 -15.35 -0.47
CA SER A 97 7.23 -14.46 -1.48
C SER A 97 6.57 -13.09 -1.49
N LEU A 98 7.37 -12.02 -1.44
CA LEU A 98 6.89 -10.64 -1.51
C LEU A 98 7.12 -10.05 -2.90
N ILE A 99 6.07 -9.50 -3.49
CA ILE A 99 6.14 -8.58 -4.63
C ILE A 99 5.87 -7.17 -4.11
N TRP A 100 6.87 -6.31 -4.15
CA TRP A 100 6.71 -4.91 -3.76
C TRP A 100 6.48 -4.03 -4.98
N ALA A 101 5.35 -3.32 -4.99
CA ALA A 101 5.06 -2.26 -5.95
C ALA A 101 5.29 -0.90 -5.27
N ALA A 102 6.24 -0.14 -5.83
CA ALA A 102 6.54 1.22 -5.40
C ALA A 102 5.32 2.15 -5.55
N THR A 103 5.44 3.35 -4.99
CA THR A 103 4.35 4.33 -4.96
C THR A 103 3.86 4.68 -6.37
N THR A 104 2.54 4.68 -6.54
CA THR A 104 1.89 4.99 -7.82
C THR A 104 2.08 6.46 -8.17
N PRO A 105 2.58 6.80 -9.38
CA PRO A 105 2.75 8.19 -9.78
C PRO A 105 1.40 8.90 -9.87
N VAL A 106 1.39 10.19 -9.56
CA VAL A 106 0.21 11.05 -9.65
C VAL A 106 0.48 12.26 -10.52
N ASN A 107 -0.53 12.72 -11.25
CA ASN A 107 -0.45 14.04 -11.86
C ASN A 107 -0.64 15.09 -10.77
N GLU A 108 0.47 15.66 -10.30
CA GLU A 108 0.51 16.59 -9.18
C GLU A 108 -0.33 17.85 -9.42
N ALA A 109 -0.29 18.41 -10.63
CA ALA A 109 -1.07 19.60 -10.99
C ALA A 109 -2.57 19.34 -10.86
N TRP A 110 -3.07 18.23 -11.44
CA TRP A 110 -4.47 17.87 -11.33
C TRP A 110 -4.86 17.49 -9.90
N HIS A 111 -3.94 16.92 -9.13
CA HIS A 111 -4.18 16.60 -7.74
C HIS A 111 -4.37 17.87 -6.92
N HIS A 112 -3.45 18.83 -7.04
CA HIS A 112 -3.49 20.11 -6.36
C HIS A 112 -4.81 20.87 -6.64
N GLU A 113 -5.21 20.96 -7.92
CA GLU A 113 -6.44 21.65 -8.32
C GLU A 113 -7.72 21.01 -7.77
N ARG A 114 -7.72 19.70 -7.52
CA ARG A 114 -8.95 18.92 -7.26
C ARG A 114 -9.07 18.40 -5.83
N LYS A 115 -8.03 18.53 -5.01
CA LYS A 115 -7.96 17.96 -3.65
C LYS A 115 -7.53 19.02 -2.65
N GLY A 116 -8.02 18.92 -1.41
CA GLY A 116 -7.60 19.81 -0.31
C GLY A 116 -6.25 19.44 0.33
N PHE A 117 -5.37 18.78 -0.42
CA PHE A 117 -4.03 18.39 0.00
C PHE A 117 -3.18 18.05 -1.21
N ASP A 118 -1.86 18.08 -1.03
CA ASP A 118 -0.89 17.73 -2.05
C ASP A 118 -0.32 16.33 -1.86
N ARG A 119 0.19 15.77 -2.96
CA ARG A 119 1.01 14.56 -2.99
C ARG A 119 2.21 14.82 -3.90
N LEU A 120 2.99 15.84 -3.53
CA LEU A 120 4.24 16.16 -4.22
C LEU A 120 5.26 15.07 -3.90
N GLU A 121 5.93 14.56 -4.92
CA GLU A 121 7.08 13.69 -4.78
C GLU A 121 8.11 14.30 -3.80
N ALA A 122 8.74 13.43 -3.02
CA ALA A 122 9.63 13.80 -1.91
C ALA A 122 11.08 13.91 -2.36
#